data_AF-R5YG51-F1
#
_entry.id   AF-R5YG51-F1
#
_cell.length_a   1.000
_cell.length_b   1.000
_cell.length_c   1.000
_cell.angle_alpha   90.00
_cell.angle_beta   90.00
_cell.angle_gamma   90.00
#
_symmetry.space_group_name_H-M   'P 1'
#
loop_
_entity.id
_entity.type
_entity.pdbx_description
1 polymer ?
#
loop_
_entity_poly.entity_id
_entity_poly.type
_entity_poly.pdbx_seq_one_letter_code
_entity_poly.pdbx_strand_id
1 'polypeptide(L)'
;MFIIDKYVLVYAYVPEQFLSRKDLSYLDKLIYIRIVGFCRNNNYNNTCFASNGYFANLFGVKPKAISVTIKKLKDLRLINVKYIKNENLVKQRSITLTSNVWKGISNGAVVNKEEDVPYMKEYNNKINNNKEIYNKIISYDTDGVMLWNDKRCESVPPTKEEQKEMEDLLSEFK
;
A
#
# COMPACT_ATOMS: atom_id res chain seq x y z
N MET A 1 -17.59 -18.04 24.39
CA MET A 1 -17.87 -16.82 23.59
C MET A 1 -16.54 -16.14 23.32
N PHE A 2 -15.95 -16.39 22.15
CA PHE A 2 -14.69 -15.76 21.77
C PHE A 2 -14.99 -14.35 21.28
N ILE A 3 -14.60 -13.35 22.07
CA ILE A 3 -14.59 -11.96 21.63
C ILE A 3 -13.56 -11.90 20.51
N ILE A 4 -14.06 -11.80 19.27
CA ILE A 4 -13.21 -11.45 18.14
C ILE A 4 -12.96 -9.96 18.33
N ASP A 5 -11.81 -9.61 18.89
CA ASP A 5 -11.32 -8.23 18.84
C ASP A 5 -11.37 -7.79 17.38
N LYS A 6 -12.34 -6.92 17.08
CA LYS A 6 -12.70 -6.49 15.72
C LYS A 6 -11.54 -5.79 15.00
N TYR A 7 -10.52 -5.42 15.76
CA TYR A 7 -9.29 -4.78 15.30
C TYR A 7 -8.10 -5.38 16.04
N VAL A 8 -7.28 -6.14 15.34
CA VAL A 8 -5.93 -6.47 15.82
C VAL A 8 -5.05 -5.28 15.45
N LEU A 9 -4.65 -4.49 16.44
CA LEU A 9 -3.68 -3.42 16.25
C LEU A 9 -2.32 -4.06 15.96
N VAL A 10 -1.96 -4.18 14.67
CA VAL A 10 -0.66 -4.73 14.24
C VAL A 10 0.28 -3.57 13.93
N TYR A 11 0.99 -3.06 14.93
CA TYR A 11 2.20 -2.29 14.66
C TYR A 11 3.37 -3.26 14.52
N ALA A 12 4.08 -3.15 13.41
CA ALA A 12 5.38 -3.77 13.25
C ALA A 12 6.39 -2.63 13.19
N TYR A 13 7.27 -2.54 14.19
CA TYR A 13 8.57 -1.89 13.96
C TYR A 13 9.20 -2.59 12.77
N VAL A 14 9.88 -1.93 11.83
CA VAL A 14 10.58 -2.63 10.72
C VAL A 14 11.89 -1.88 10.45
N PRO A 15 13.05 -2.53 10.48
CA PRO A 15 14.30 -1.86 10.14
C PRO A 15 14.28 -1.30 8.72
N GLU A 16 14.71 -0.05 8.55
CA GLU A 16 14.76 0.62 7.24
C GLU A 16 15.58 -0.17 6.22
N GLN A 17 16.71 -0.75 6.66
CA GLN A 17 17.55 -1.63 5.84
C GLN A 17 16.79 -2.83 5.24
N PHE A 18 15.74 -3.33 5.93
CA PHE A 18 14.89 -4.38 5.38
C PHE A 18 13.80 -3.79 4.48
N LEU A 19 13.18 -2.69 4.88
CA LEU A 19 12.11 -2.04 4.12
C LEU A 19 12.60 -1.50 2.76
N SER A 20 13.84 -1.02 2.69
CA SER A 20 14.48 -0.47 1.49
C SER A 20 14.99 -1.53 0.50
N ARG A 21 14.97 -2.82 0.86
CA ARG A 21 15.39 -3.91 -0.02
C ARG A 21 14.62 -3.91 -1.34
N LYS A 22 15.34 -3.79 -2.45
CA LYS A 22 14.79 -3.79 -3.82
C LYS A 22 14.56 -5.19 -4.37
N ASP A 23 15.25 -6.19 -3.82
CA ASP A 23 15.10 -7.59 -4.21
C ASP A 23 13.83 -8.23 -3.64
N LEU A 24 13.12 -7.58 -2.72
CA LEU A 24 11.87 -8.02 -2.11
C LEU A 24 10.68 -7.21 -2.62
N SER A 25 9.62 -7.90 -3.03
CA SER A 25 8.32 -7.28 -3.34
C SER A 25 7.62 -6.82 -2.07
N TYR A 26 6.58 -5.99 -2.20
CA TYR A 26 5.73 -5.60 -1.07
C TYR A 26 5.10 -6.82 -0.38
N LEU A 27 4.66 -7.81 -1.15
CA LEU A 27 4.11 -9.06 -0.59
C LEU A 27 5.18 -9.83 0.20
N ASP A 28 6.41 -9.92 -0.32
CA ASP A 28 7.53 -10.57 0.39
C ASP A 28 7.78 -9.91 1.75
N LYS A 29 7.77 -8.58 1.78
CA LYS A 29 7.97 -7.77 3.00
C LYS A 29 6.85 -7.99 4.01
N LEU A 30 5.59 -7.91 3.56
CA LEU A 30 4.42 -8.09 4.43
C LEU A 30 4.37 -9.50 5.04
N ILE A 31 4.63 -10.54 4.24
CA ILE A 31 4.67 -11.93 4.72
C ILE A 31 5.80 -12.09 5.74
N TYR A 32 6.99 -11.57 5.45
CA TYR A 32 8.12 -11.65 6.39
C TYR A 32 7.83 -10.93 7.71
N ILE A 33 7.29 -9.70 7.67
CA ILE A 33 6.87 -8.94 8.85
C ILE A 33 5.89 -9.76 9.69
N ARG A 34 4.92 -10.43 9.06
CA ARG A 34 3.96 -11.27 9.77
C ARG A 34 4.62 -12.51 10.39
N ILE A 35 5.56 -13.15 9.70
CA ILE A 35 6.36 -14.26 10.26
C ILE A 35 7.16 -13.80 11.49
N VAL A 36 7.79 -12.63 11.41
CA VAL A 36 8.50 -12.03 12.55
C VAL A 36 7.57 -11.81 13.73
N GLY A 37 6.34 -11.33 13.50
CA GLY A 37 5.33 -11.18 14.55
C GLY A 37 5.01 -12.49 15.29
N PHE A 38 4.83 -13.59 14.55
CA PHE A 38 4.66 -14.92 15.16
C PHE A 38 5.91 -15.36 15.94
N CYS A 39 7.09 -15.19 15.35
CA CYS A 39 8.35 -15.57 15.96
C CYS A 39 8.76 -14.69 17.15
N ARG A 40 8.18 -13.51 17.37
CA ARG A 40 8.47 -12.65 18.54
C ARG A 40 7.47 -12.83 19.67
N ASN A 41 6.38 -13.56 19.43
CA ASN A 41 5.40 -13.86 20.45
C ASN A 41 5.85 -15.10 21.22
N ASN A 42 6.09 -14.92 22.52
CA ASN A 42 6.59 -15.95 23.44
C ASN A 42 5.73 -17.21 23.45
N ASN A 43 4.42 -17.09 23.17
CA ASN A 43 3.49 -18.22 23.13
C ASN A 43 3.79 -19.21 22.00
N TYR A 44 4.56 -18.82 20.97
CA TYR A 44 4.84 -19.65 19.81
C TYR A 44 6.30 -20.15 19.75
N ASN A 45 7.05 -20.05 20.84
CA ASN A 45 8.44 -20.53 20.94
C ASN A 45 9.31 -20.13 19.74
N ASN A 46 9.29 -18.85 19.40
CA ASN A 46 10.01 -18.27 18.26
C ASN A 46 9.75 -18.91 16.88
N THR A 47 8.59 -19.55 16.71
CA THR A 47 8.28 -20.35 15.52
C THR A 47 6.93 -19.96 14.91
N CYS A 48 6.89 -19.81 13.60
CA CYS A 48 5.65 -19.59 12.84
C CYS A 48 5.15 -20.91 12.25
N PHE A 49 3.92 -21.30 12.62
CA PHE A 49 3.23 -22.49 12.11
C PHE A 49 2.12 -22.17 11.10
N ALA A 50 1.93 -20.89 10.76
CA ALA A 50 0.84 -20.46 9.90
C ALA A 50 0.92 -21.11 8.50
N SER A 51 -0.21 -21.57 7.98
CA SER A 51 -0.29 -22.26 6.69
C SER A 51 -0.22 -21.29 5.50
N ASN A 52 -0.03 -21.82 4.29
CA ASN A 52 -0.15 -20.98 3.08
C ASN A 52 -1.57 -20.44 2.90
N GLY A 53 -2.60 -21.22 3.25
CA GLY A 53 -3.99 -20.78 3.18
C GLY A 53 -4.26 -19.61 4.13
N TYR A 54 -3.69 -19.62 5.33
CA TYR A 54 -3.80 -18.51 6.27
C TYR A 54 -3.26 -17.20 5.67
N PHE A 55 -2.03 -17.20 5.15
CA PHE A 55 -1.45 -15.99 4.55
C PHE A 55 -2.16 -15.58 3.26
N ALA A 56 -2.59 -16.55 2.45
CA ALA A 56 -3.37 -16.31 1.24
C ALA A 56 -4.65 -15.52 1.55
N ASN A 57 -5.41 -15.97 2.55
CA ASN A 57 -6.63 -15.29 2.99
C ASN A 57 -6.32 -13.93 3.60
N LEU A 58 -5.26 -13.83 4.42
CA LEU A 58 -4.87 -12.57 5.08
C LEU A 58 -4.49 -11.47 4.08
N PHE A 59 -3.77 -11.82 3.00
CA PHE A 59 -3.25 -10.85 2.03
C PHE A 59 -4.07 -10.81 0.73
N GLY A 60 -5.16 -11.58 0.62
CA GLY A 60 -6.01 -11.62 -0.58
C GLY A 60 -5.29 -12.16 -1.82
N VAL A 61 -4.40 -13.14 -1.67
CA VAL A 61 -3.59 -13.71 -2.76
C VAL A 61 -3.75 -15.22 -2.87
N LYS A 62 -3.41 -15.80 -4.03
CA LYS A 62 -3.44 -17.26 -4.21
C LYS A 62 -2.38 -17.95 -3.34
N PRO A 63 -2.64 -19.15 -2.77
CA PRO A 63 -1.66 -19.91 -1.98
C PRO A 63 -0.33 -20.18 -2.70
N LYS A 64 -0.36 -20.25 -4.05
CA LYS A 64 0.84 -20.40 -4.87
C LYS A 64 1.81 -19.21 -4.72
N ALA A 65 1.30 -17.98 -4.63
CA ALA A 65 2.12 -16.79 -4.41
C ALA A 65 2.82 -16.83 -3.04
N ILE A 66 2.12 -17.33 -2.02
CA ILE A 66 2.71 -17.54 -0.69
C ILE A 66 3.86 -18.56 -0.77
N SER A 67 3.66 -19.69 -1.47
CA SER A 67 4.73 -20.68 -1.65
C SER A 67 5.98 -20.09 -2.33
N VAL A 68 5.80 -19.27 -3.36
CA VAL A 68 6.90 -18.58 -4.05
C VAL A 68 7.61 -17.62 -3.11
N THR A 69 6.86 -16.84 -2.35
CA THR A 69 7.39 -15.89 -1.36
C THR A 69 8.22 -16.61 -0.29
N ILE A 70 7.67 -17.67 0.32
CA ILE A 70 8.36 -18.45 1.36
C ILE A 70 9.64 -19.09 0.82
N LYS A 71 9.61 -19.60 -0.43
CA LYS A 71 10.80 -20.12 -1.08
C LYS A 71 11.86 -19.02 -1.24
N LYS A 72 11.48 -17.86 -1.76
CA LYS A 72 12.37 -16.71 -1.96
C LYS A 72 12.98 -16.23 -0.64
N LEU A 73 12.20 -16.08 0.42
CA LEU A 73 12.69 -15.69 1.74
C LEU A 73 13.67 -16.72 2.32
N LYS A 74 13.44 -18.02 2.08
CA LYS A 74 14.37 -19.09 2.45
C LYS A 74 15.67 -19.01 1.65
N ASP A 75 15.58 -18.83 0.33
CA ASP A 75 16.74 -18.75 -0.57
C ASP A 75 17.63 -17.54 -0.21
N LEU A 76 17.02 -16.43 0.20
CA LEU A 76 17.69 -15.24 0.73
C LEU A 76 18.19 -15.38 2.18
N ARG A 77 18.07 -16.58 2.78
CA ARG A 77 18.49 -16.88 4.16
C ARG A 77 17.91 -15.94 5.21
N LEU A 78 16.68 -15.46 4.98
CA LEU A 78 15.93 -14.67 5.96
C LEU A 78 15.17 -15.57 6.93
N ILE A 79 14.71 -16.72 6.44
CA ILE A 79 13.96 -17.71 7.21
C ILE A 79 14.50 -19.12 6.99
N ASN A 80 14.33 -19.95 8.01
CA ASN A 80 14.49 -21.39 7.95
C ASN A 80 13.11 -22.04 7.90
N VAL A 81 12.94 -23.05 7.05
CA VAL A 81 11.68 -23.79 6.92
C VAL A 81 11.95 -25.27 7.15
N LYS A 82 11.29 -25.85 8.15
CA LYS A 82 11.29 -27.30 8.43
C LYS A 82 9.89 -27.86 8.20
N TYR A 83 9.83 -29.08 7.70
CA TYR A 83 8.58 -29.79 7.46
C TYR A 83 8.51 -31.00 8.40
N ILE A 84 7.47 -31.05 9.21
CA ILE A 84 7.15 -32.22 10.03
C ILE A 84 6.30 -33.14 9.16
N LYS A 85 6.88 -34.29 8.81
CA LYS A 85 6.22 -35.32 8.01
C LYS A 85 5.76 -36.44 8.93
N ASN A 86 4.64 -37.08 8.59
CA ASN A 86 4.27 -38.35 9.16
C ASN A 86 4.06 -39.35 8.02
N GLU A 87 4.83 -40.44 8.07
CA GLU A 87 4.87 -41.55 7.10
C GLU A 87 5.18 -41.11 5.66
N ASN A 88 4.36 -40.27 5.02
CA ASN A 88 4.64 -39.57 3.76
C ASN A 88 3.88 -38.23 3.58
N LEU A 89 3.02 -37.83 4.53
CA LEU A 89 2.23 -36.59 4.45
C LEU A 89 2.88 -35.48 5.27
N VAL A 90 2.95 -34.27 4.71
CA VAL A 90 3.37 -33.07 5.44
C VAL A 90 2.24 -32.68 6.39
N LYS A 91 2.40 -32.97 7.69
CA LYS A 91 1.42 -32.64 8.72
C LYS A 91 1.47 -31.15 9.06
N GLN A 92 2.68 -30.60 9.13
CA GLN A 92 2.89 -29.21 9.55
C GLN A 92 4.22 -28.67 9.03
N ARG A 93 4.27 -27.35 8.79
CA ARG A 93 5.54 -26.65 8.58
C ARG A 93 5.86 -25.81 9.81
N SER A 94 7.15 -25.69 10.12
CA SER A 94 7.67 -24.71 11.07
C SER A 94 8.62 -23.76 10.36
N ILE A 95 8.44 -22.48 10.61
CA ILE A 95 9.29 -21.41 10.07
C ILE A 95 9.95 -20.71 11.25
N THR A 96 11.27 -20.56 11.21
CA THR A 96 12.04 -19.77 12.17
C THR A 96 12.88 -18.73 11.44
N LEU A 97 13.30 -17.68 12.15
CA LEU A 97 14.18 -16.65 11.55
C LEU A 97 15.62 -17.18 11.49
N THR A 98 16.32 -16.95 10.38
CA THR A 98 17.71 -17.40 10.21
C THR A 98 18.69 -16.55 11.00
N SER A 99 18.49 -15.23 10.97
CA SER A 99 19.13 -14.29 11.86
C SER A 99 18.06 -13.35 12.39
N ASN A 100 17.99 -13.21 13.69
CA ASN A 100 17.23 -12.15 14.31
C ASN A 100 17.97 -10.82 14.09
N VAL A 101 17.80 -10.21 12.91
CA VAL A 101 18.07 -8.77 12.66
C VAL A 101 17.35 -7.89 13.70
N TRP A 102 16.39 -8.50 14.38
CA TRP A 102 15.54 -7.95 15.42
C TRP A 102 16.02 -8.26 16.85
N LYS A 103 17.17 -8.93 17.00
CA LYS A 103 17.81 -9.23 18.29
C LYS A 103 18.38 -7.91 18.83
N GLY A 104 17.75 -7.36 19.86
CA GLY A 104 18.11 -6.05 20.44
C GLY A 104 16.95 -5.04 20.48
N ILE A 105 15.94 -5.22 19.63
CA ILE A 105 14.68 -4.49 19.77
C ILE A 105 13.87 -5.27 20.80
N SER A 106 13.76 -4.81 22.04
CA SER A 106 12.90 -5.44 23.04
C SER A 106 11.44 -5.03 22.80
N ASN A 107 10.47 -5.92 23.04
CA ASN A 107 9.05 -5.56 22.98
C ASN A 107 8.69 -4.49 24.04
N GLY A 108 9.53 -4.28 25.07
CA GLY A 108 9.33 -3.31 26.15
C GLY A 108 10.01 -1.94 25.95
N ALA A 109 10.87 -1.77 24.93
CA ALA A 109 11.52 -0.47 24.68
C ALA A 109 10.59 0.58 24.04
N VAL A 110 9.40 0.18 23.59
CA VAL A 110 8.49 1.05 22.79
C VAL A 110 7.17 1.33 23.49
N VAL A 111 7.01 0.91 24.75
CA VAL A 111 5.85 1.30 25.57
C VAL A 111 6.36 2.10 26.77
N ASN A 112 6.98 3.25 26.49
CA ASN A 112 7.18 4.27 27.51
C ASN A 112 6.86 5.62 26.90
N LYS A 113 5.66 6.08 27.28
CA LYS A 113 5.04 7.40 27.11
C LYS A 113 4.77 7.80 25.66
N GLU A 114 3.49 7.96 25.33
CA GLU A 114 3.05 8.91 24.33
C GLU A 114 3.64 10.28 24.72
N GLU A 115 4.84 10.58 24.25
CA GLU A 115 5.23 11.98 24.10
C GLU A 115 4.33 12.52 22.98
N ASP A 116 3.59 13.59 23.29
CA ASP A 116 2.79 14.34 22.33
C ASP A 116 3.65 14.62 21.09
N VAL A 117 3.47 13.82 20.04
CA VAL A 117 4.23 13.97 18.80
C VAL A 117 3.72 15.27 18.17
N PRO A 118 4.55 16.33 18.05
CA PRO A 118 4.15 17.48 17.28
C PRO A 118 3.96 16.98 15.85
N TYR A 119 2.76 17.19 15.31
CA TYR A 119 2.39 16.79 13.97
C TYR A 119 3.30 17.48 12.95
N MET A 120 4.40 16.82 12.59
CA MET A 120 5.31 17.26 11.54
C MET A 120 4.86 16.60 10.23
N LYS A 121 3.85 17.20 9.57
CA LYS A 121 3.54 16.87 8.17
C LYS A 121 4.43 17.70 7.25
N GLU A 122 5.63 17.21 7.00
CA GLU A 122 6.36 17.55 5.78
C GLU A 122 6.73 16.27 5.05
N TYR A 123 5.71 15.64 4.48
CA TYR A 123 5.95 14.76 3.35
C TYR A 123 6.39 15.66 2.19
N ASN A 124 7.66 15.55 1.80
CA ASN A 124 8.19 16.03 0.53
C ASN A 124 7.55 15.24 -0.62
N ASN A 125 6.24 15.39 -0.80
CA ASN A 125 5.62 15.12 -2.08
C ASN A 125 6.09 16.26 -2.98
N LYS A 126 7.05 15.98 -3.87
CA LYS A 126 7.27 16.77 -5.10
C LYS A 126 6.06 16.61 -6.05
N ILE A 127 4.85 16.79 -5.53
CA ILE A 127 3.72 17.24 -6.32
C ILE A 127 3.72 18.73 -6.05
N ASN A 128 4.38 19.47 -6.94
CA ASN A 128 4.35 20.92 -6.96
C ASN A 128 2.89 21.35 -6.76
N ASN A 129 2.60 22.03 -5.65
CA ASN A 129 1.40 22.83 -5.48
C ASN A 129 1.46 23.99 -6.47
N ASN A 130 1.40 23.70 -7.76
CA ASN A 130 1.40 24.71 -8.80
C ASN A 130 -0.03 25.25 -8.91
N LYS A 131 -0.45 25.99 -7.87
CA LYS A 131 -1.59 26.89 -7.92
C LYS A 131 -1.46 27.82 -9.13
N GLU A 132 -0.23 28.12 -9.57
CA GLU A 132 0.03 28.87 -10.80
C GLU A 132 -0.41 28.16 -12.10
N ILE A 133 -0.42 26.81 -12.17
CA ILE A 133 -0.91 26.11 -13.38
C ILE A 133 -2.43 26.24 -13.48
N TYR A 134 -3.16 26.03 -12.37
CA TYR A 134 -4.62 26.16 -12.36
C TYR A 134 -5.07 27.61 -12.55
N ASN A 135 -4.35 28.58 -11.97
CA ASN A 135 -4.58 30.01 -12.19
C ASN A 135 -4.32 30.45 -13.65
N LYS A 136 -3.67 29.61 -14.48
CA LYS A 136 -3.46 29.89 -15.91
C LYS A 136 -4.60 29.40 -16.80
N ILE A 137 -5.43 28.47 -16.32
CA ILE A 137 -6.51 27.86 -17.12
C ILE A 137 -7.80 28.68 -17.00
N ILE A 138 -8.11 29.19 -15.80
CA ILE A 138 -9.30 29.99 -15.54
C ILE A 138 -8.88 31.28 -14.83
N SER A 139 -9.16 32.42 -15.45
CA SER A 139 -8.92 33.75 -14.87
C SER A 139 -10.10 34.68 -15.18
N TYR A 140 -10.06 35.91 -14.66
CA TYR A 140 -11.07 36.93 -14.89
C TYR A 140 -10.39 38.20 -15.40
N ASP A 141 -10.98 38.83 -16.40
CA ASP A 141 -10.55 40.12 -16.90
C ASP A 141 -11.06 41.26 -15.97
N THR A 142 -10.57 42.48 -16.19
CA THR A 142 -10.85 43.69 -15.38
C THR A 142 -12.33 44.08 -15.31
N ASP A 143 -13.13 43.66 -16.28
CA ASP A 143 -14.59 43.85 -16.35
C ASP A 143 -15.38 42.65 -15.78
N GLY A 144 -14.68 41.63 -15.27
CA GLY A 144 -15.27 40.44 -14.65
C GLY A 144 -15.63 39.31 -15.62
N VAL A 145 -15.28 39.43 -16.90
CA VAL A 145 -15.50 38.34 -17.89
C VAL A 145 -14.52 37.20 -17.62
N MET A 146 -15.03 35.96 -17.63
CA MET A 146 -14.21 34.75 -17.47
C MET A 146 -13.32 34.53 -18.69
N LEU A 147 -12.05 34.23 -18.43
CA LEU A 147 -11.05 33.84 -19.41
C LEU A 147 -10.78 32.34 -19.26
N TRP A 148 -10.83 31.59 -20.37
CA TRP A 148 -10.39 30.20 -20.43
C TRP A 148 -9.15 30.10 -21.32
N ASN A 149 -8.00 29.74 -20.75
CA ASN A 149 -6.68 29.81 -21.41
C ASN A 149 -6.42 31.18 -22.06
N ASP A 150 -6.61 32.27 -21.31
CA ASP A 150 -6.45 33.67 -21.77
C ASP A 150 -7.40 34.10 -22.92
N LYS A 151 -8.39 33.29 -23.28
CA LYS A 151 -9.45 33.65 -24.24
C LYS A 151 -10.73 34.04 -23.50
N ARG A 152 -11.33 35.17 -23.89
CA ARG A 152 -12.61 35.64 -23.34
C ARG A 152 -13.74 34.67 -23.69
N CYS A 153 -14.45 34.22 -22.67
CA CYS A 153 -15.66 33.42 -22.79
C CYS A 153 -16.86 34.35 -22.91
N GLU A 154 -17.09 34.89 -24.10
CA GLU A 154 -18.25 35.72 -24.40
C GLU A 154 -19.23 34.97 -25.30
N SER A 155 -20.52 35.15 -25.03
CA SER A 155 -21.57 34.70 -25.93
C SER A 155 -21.56 35.59 -27.17
N VAL A 156 -20.97 35.11 -28.27
CA VAL A 156 -21.14 35.73 -29.58
C VAL A 156 -22.36 35.13 -30.28
N PRO A 157 -23.19 35.94 -30.96
CA PRO A 157 -24.26 35.40 -31.78
C PRO A 157 -23.65 34.57 -32.94
N PRO A 158 -24.26 33.44 -33.31
CA PRO A 158 -23.75 32.59 -34.38
C PRO A 158 -23.81 33.33 -35.72
N THR A 159 -22.79 33.13 -36.54
CA THR A 159 -22.74 33.67 -37.90
C THR A 159 -23.79 33.03 -38.81
N LYS A 160 -24.13 33.68 -39.93
CA LYS A 160 -25.10 33.15 -40.90
C LYS A 160 -24.69 31.79 -41.47
N GLU A 161 -23.39 31.53 -41.57
CA GLU A 161 -22.84 30.26 -42.05
C GLU A 161 -23.01 29.16 -40.99
N GLU A 162 -22.67 29.43 -39.73
CA GLU A 162 -22.89 28.49 -38.62
C GLU A 162 -24.38 28.19 -38.39
N GLN A 163 -25.25 29.18 -38.57
CA GLN A 163 -26.71 28.99 -38.51
C GLN A 163 -27.18 28.03 -39.61
N LYS A 164 -26.66 28.19 -40.84
CA LYS A 164 -27.00 27.32 -41.96
C LYS A 164 -26.47 25.90 -41.75
N GLU A 165 -25.25 25.74 -41.25
CA GLU A 165 -24.69 24.41 -40.92
C GLU A 165 -25.54 23.70 -39.85
N MET A 166 -25.94 24.43 -38.81
CA MET A 166 -26.88 23.93 -37.80
C MET A 166 -28.23 23.53 -38.40
N GLU A 167 -28.78 24.31 -39.32
CA GLU A 167 -30.04 23.99 -40.01
C GLU A 167 -29.92 22.74 -40.90
N ASP A 168 -28.79 22.58 -41.61
CA ASP A 168 -28.49 21.40 -42.43
C ASP A 168 -28.36 20.14 -41.55
N LEU A 169 -27.66 20.21 -40.41
CA LEU A 169 -27.57 19.11 -39.44
C LEU A 169 -28.92 18.73 -38.85
N LEU A 170 -29.77 19.73 -38.58
CA LEU A 170 -31.12 19.51 -38.05
C LEU A 170 -32.14 19.11 -39.12
N SER A 171 -31.79 19.15 -40.40
CA SER A 171 -32.67 18.73 -41.50
C SER A 171 -32.98 17.24 -41.46
N GLU A 172 -32.07 16.42 -40.92
CA GLU A 172 -32.25 14.97 -40.76
C GLU A 172 -33.33 14.60 -39.72
N PHE A 173 -33.68 15.53 -38.83
CA PHE A 173 -34.64 15.33 -37.73
C PHE A 173 -35.98 16.06 -37.93
N LYS A 174 -36.16 16.75 -39.07
CA LYS A 174 -37.43 17.37 -39.47
C LYS A 174 -38.25 16.45 -40.35
#